data_AF-A0A6G0SXL8-F1
#
_entry.id   AF-A0A6G0SXL8-F1
#
_cell.length_a   1.000
_cell.length_b   1.000
_cell.length_c   1.000
_cell.angle_alpha   90.00
_cell.angle_beta   90.00
_cell.angle_gamma   90.00
#
_symmetry.space_group_name_H-M   'P 1'
#
loop_
_entity.id
_entity.type
_entity.pdbx_description
1 polymer ?
#
loop_
_entity_poly.entity_id
_entity_poly.type
_entity_poly.pdbx_seq_one_letter_code
_entity_poly.pdbx_strand_id
1 'polypeptide(L)'
;MDDMYLDITAGYTDDCRIIQIEYHSFLPYSTYTTTLKGYRSYNKTNITSHHNSGWDSDIKNANKDFIEIGNFNGCINLKDLFGFCEDYKRILINCNQQLILNRASLDINAVKQYKNNEVVADVPKLKDVKINITKILRRIPIVKVSDKEKIRLLKVVNNQKPFTCAFRSWELCEYPFLPQNTSHSWKVKTSNKLEKPRYVIIGFQTDFQSDFARNKFATLYRAYVEFQKSYYGHDEVTPLLNRTDFKNLCPIIVVDMSKQNDNVKMSTVDLRIELEADEAFQASTSAYCLILYD
;
A
#
# COMPACT_ATOMS: atom_id res chain seq x y z
N MET A 1 26.30 13.82 -29.32
CA MET A 1 25.90 15.13 -28.78
C MET A 1 24.57 15.45 -29.43
N ASP A 2 23.56 14.62 -29.18
CA ASP A 2 22.75 14.51 -27.95
C ASP A 2 21.93 15.76 -27.72
N ASP A 3 20.71 15.74 -28.27
CA ASP A 3 19.57 16.47 -27.73
C ASP A 3 18.31 15.66 -28.08
N MET A 4 18.03 14.67 -27.22
CA MET A 4 16.81 13.86 -27.25
C MET A 4 15.88 14.36 -26.14
N TYR A 5 15.19 15.47 -26.39
CA TYR A 5 14.08 15.91 -25.54
C TYR A 5 12.80 15.92 -26.36
N LEU A 6 11.84 15.09 -25.93
CA LEU A 6 10.48 15.09 -26.45
C LEU A 6 9.70 16.21 -25.73
N ASP A 7 9.31 17.22 -26.50
CA ASP A 7 8.44 18.31 -26.08
C ASP A 7 6.99 17.80 -25.89
N ILE A 8 6.35 18.17 -24.76
CA ILE A 8 5.10 17.59 -24.26
C ILE A 8 3.93 18.60 -24.22
N THR A 9 4.03 19.74 -24.90
CA THR A 9 2.94 20.72 -24.92
C THR A 9 1.91 20.45 -26.02
N ALA A 10 0.93 19.60 -25.76
CA ALA A 10 -0.35 19.64 -26.49
C ALA A 10 -1.49 18.97 -25.70
N GLY A 11 -2.57 19.73 -25.48
CA GLY A 11 -3.72 19.39 -24.65
C GLY A 11 -4.52 18.16 -25.06
N TYR A 12 -5.28 17.65 -24.08
CA TYR A 12 -6.02 16.39 -24.10
C TYR A 12 -7.53 16.62 -24.17
N THR A 13 -8.23 15.74 -24.89
CA THR A 13 -9.68 15.50 -24.77
C THR A 13 -9.94 13.99 -24.74
N ASP A 14 -10.70 13.58 -23.72
CA ASP A 14 -11.13 12.20 -23.43
C ASP A 14 -12.40 11.85 -24.22
N ASP A 15 -12.54 10.56 -24.58
CA ASP A 15 -13.79 9.80 -24.37
C ASP A 15 -13.59 8.34 -24.82
N CYS A 16 -13.64 7.38 -23.89
CA CYS A 16 -13.73 5.94 -24.21
C CYS A 16 -14.60 5.21 -23.16
N ARG A 17 -15.59 4.45 -23.64
CA ARG A 17 -16.47 3.56 -22.86
C ARG A 17 -16.03 2.09 -22.99
N ILE A 18 -16.30 1.31 -21.93
CA ILE A 18 -15.68 0.01 -21.58
C ILE A 18 -16.65 -1.15 -21.84
N ILE A 19 -16.11 -2.34 -22.19
CA ILE A 19 -16.92 -3.57 -22.30
C ILE A 19 -16.36 -4.84 -21.60
N GLN A 20 -15.11 -4.93 -21.11
CA GLN A 20 -14.61 -5.94 -20.11
C GLN A 20 -13.07 -6.05 -20.03
N ILE A 21 -12.54 -6.39 -18.83
CA ILE A 21 -11.22 -6.97 -18.49
C ILE A 21 -11.37 -7.79 -17.18
N GLU A 22 -10.63 -8.89 -17.06
CA GLU A 22 -10.55 -9.71 -15.84
C GLU A 22 -9.13 -9.71 -15.26
N TYR A 23 -9.04 -9.32 -13.98
CA TYR A 23 -7.96 -9.67 -13.05
C TYR A 23 -8.60 -9.97 -11.69
N HIS A 24 -8.37 -11.16 -11.14
CA HIS A 24 -8.82 -11.55 -9.80
C HIS A 24 -7.74 -11.25 -8.76
N SER A 25 -7.60 -9.99 -8.36
CA SER A 25 -7.03 -9.65 -7.06
C SER A 25 -8.18 -9.39 -6.09
N PHE A 26 -8.67 -10.44 -5.43
CA PHE A 26 -9.63 -10.33 -4.33
C PHE A 26 -8.94 -9.85 -3.05
N LEU A 27 -8.25 -8.71 -3.12
CA LEU A 27 -7.75 -8.05 -1.91
C LEU A 27 -8.55 -6.77 -1.72
N PRO A 28 -9.36 -6.63 -0.65
CA PRO A 28 -9.84 -5.33 -0.28
C PRO A 28 -8.61 -4.44 -0.06
N TYR A 29 -8.50 -3.33 -0.78
CA TYR A 29 -7.61 -2.25 -0.39
C TYR A 29 -8.12 -1.72 0.95
N SER A 30 -7.75 -2.41 2.02
CA SER A 30 -7.94 -1.92 3.36
C SER A 30 -6.99 -0.76 3.55
N THR A 31 -7.45 0.25 4.27
CA THR A 31 -6.61 1.28 4.88
C THR A 31 -5.35 0.70 5.50
N TYR A 32 -5.37 -0.54 5.98
CA TYR A 32 -4.24 -1.21 6.64
C TYR A 32 -3.08 -1.55 5.70
N THR A 33 -3.32 -2.06 4.49
CA THR A 33 -2.23 -2.37 3.54
C THR A 33 -1.44 -1.12 3.17
N THR A 34 -2.16 -0.06 2.81
CA THR A 34 -1.55 1.23 2.45
C THR A 34 -0.89 1.89 3.65
N THR A 35 -1.44 1.72 4.86
CA THR A 35 -0.83 2.20 6.11
C THR A 35 0.48 1.46 6.42
N LEU A 36 0.45 0.13 6.47
CA LEU A 36 1.62 -0.70 6.78
C LEU A 36 2.75 -0.50 5.77
N LYS A 37 2.42 -0.39 4.48
CA LYS A 37 3.40 -0.11 3.41
C LYS A 37 3.83 1.36 3.42
N GLY A 38 2.89 2.30 3.55
CA GLY A 38 3.15 3.73 3.47
C GLY A 38 4.12 4.24 4.53
N TYR A 39 3.98 3.83 5.80
CA TYR A 39 4.84 4.32 6.88
C TYR A 39 6.33 4.02 6.63
N ARG A 40 6.64 2.89 6.00
CA ARG A 40 8.02 2.48 5.66
C ARG A 40 8.45 2.92 4.28
N SER A 41 7.52 3.09 3.33
CA SER A 41 7.83 3.46 1.95
C SER A 41 7.96 4.95 1.73
N TYR A 42 7.24 5.78 2.49
CA TYR A 42 7.21 7.22 2.27
C TYR A 42 8.30 7.94 3.06
N ASN A 43 8.71 9.10 2.52
CA ASN A 43 9.48 10.10 3.24
C ASN A 43 8.65 11.39 3.42
N LYS A 44 9.21 12.36 4.15
CA LYS A 44 8.54 13.65 4.39
C LYS A 44 8.22 14.43 3.11
N THR A 45 8.95 14.23 2.02
CA THR A 45 8.68 14.88 0.72
C THR A 45 7.53 14.19 -0.01
N ASN A 46 7.42 12.87 0.09
CA ASN A 46 6.35 12.11 -0.55
C ASN A 46 4.99 12.39 0.10
N ILE A 47 4.97 12.62 1.42
CA ILE A 47 3.73 12.76 2.19
C ILE A 47 2.83 13.90 1.70
N THR A 48 3.41 14.99 1.19
CA THR A 48 2.67 16.13 0.63
C THR A 48 1.74 15.69 -0.51
N SER A 49 2.17 14.71 -1.32
CA SER A 49 1.34 14.17 -2.41
C SER A 49 0.25 13.19 -1.95
N HIS A 50 0.28 12.76 -0.68
CA HIS A 50 -0.64 11.80 -0.08
C HIS A 50 -1.60 12.43 0.96
N HIS A 51 -1.63 13.76 1.06
CA HIS A 51 -2.54 14.48 1.97
C HIS A 51 -4.02 14.10 1.75
N ASN A 52 -4.41 13.93 0.49
CA ASN A 52 -5.77 13.49 0.12
C ASN A 52 -6.11 12.07 0.59
N SER A 53 -5.09 11.26 0.91
CA SER A 53 -5.23 9.90 1.43
C SER A 53 -5.10 9.84 2.95
N GLY A 54 -5.15 10.99 3.63
CA GLY A 54 -5.09 11.10 5.09
C GLY A 54 -3.67 11.11 5.66
N TRP A 55 -2.64 11.15 4.82
CA TRP A 55 -1.26 11.27 5.27
C TRP A 55 -0.88 12.74 5.46
N ASP A 56 -0.62 13.17 6.69
CA ASP A 56 -0.20 14.54 6.99
C ASP A 56 1.22 14.58 7.59
N SER A 57 1.92 15.70 7.39
CA SER A 57 3.30 15.88 7.88
C SER A 57 3.42 15.89 9.39
N ASP A 58 2.31 16.16 10.09
CA ASP A 58 2.24 16.26 11.54
C ASP A 58 1.88 14.93 12.21
N ILE A 59 1.58 13.89 11.42
CA ILE A 59 1.10 12.57 11.84
C ILE A 59 -0.11 12.70 12.78
N LYS A 60 -0.91 13.76 12.60
CA LYS A 60 -2.12 14.01 13.41
C LYS A 60 -3.29 13.15 12.92
N ASN A 61 -3.18 12.53 11.73
CA ASN A 61 -4.11 11.53 11.17
C ASN A 61 -5.59 11.91 11.29
N ALA A 62 -5.87 13.21 11.24
CA ALA A 62 -7.21 13.72 11.47
C ALA A 62 -7.80 14.38 10.22
N ASN A 63 -6.94 14.74 9.25
CA ASN A 63 -7.28 15.40 7.98
C ASN A 63 -8.51 16.31 8.09
N LYS A 64 -8.53 17.14 9.16
CA LYS A 64 -9.74 17.84 9.62
C LYS A 64 -10.16 18.91 8.62
N ASP A 65 -9.19 19.41 7.86
CA ASP A 65 -9.34 20.51 6.92
C ASP A 65 -9.60 20.01 5.48
N PHE A 66 -9.80 18.70 5.27
CA PHE A 66 -10.01 18.14 3.92
C PHE A 66 -11.31 18.61 3.25
N ILE A 67 -12.32 18.96 4.05
CA ILE A 67 -13.64 19.36 3.56
C ILE A 67 -13.94 20.77 4.06
N GLU A 68 -13.56 21.78 3.27
CA GLU A 68 -13.80 23.19 3.64
C GLU A 68 -15.25 23.64 3.33
N ILE A 69 -15.87 23.13 2.25
CA ILE A 69 -17.16 23.66 1.71
C ILE A 69 -18.12 22.51 1.34
N GLY A 70 -18.01 21.35 1.98
CA GLY A 70 -18.88 20.18 1.70
C GLY A 70 -18.61 19.47 0.36
N ASN A 71 -17.66 19.98 -0.42
CA ASN A 71 -17.11 19.32 -1.61
C ASN A 71 -15.66 18.93 -1.32
N PHE A 72 -15.21 17.82 -1.92
CA PHE A 72 -13.82 17.41 -1.87
C PHE A 72 -13.34 17.00 -3.26
N ASN A 73 -12.04 17.13 -3.49
CA ASN A 73 -11.36 16.51 -4.60
C ASN A 73 -10.12 15.80 -4.07
N GLY A 74 -9.74 14.71 -4.71
CA GLY A 74 -8.62 13.90 -4.28
C GLY A 74 -7.97 13.20 -5.46
N CYS A 75 -6.68 12.95 -5.34
CA CYS A 75 -5.91 12.13 -6.26
C CYS A 75 -5.20 11.05 -5.45
N ILE A 76 -5.25 9.81 -5.92
CA ILE A 76 -4.55 8.67 -5.33
C ILE A 76 -3.56 8.17 -6.38
N ASN A 77 -2.29 8.01 -6.01
CA ASN A 77 -1.31 7.54 -6.96
C ASN A 77 -1.52 6.05 -7.22
N LEU A 78 -1.57 5.65 -8.49
CA LEU A 78 -1.77 4.25 -8.87
C LEU A 78 -0.63 3.33 -8.38
N LYS A 79 0.58 3.86 -8.15
CA LYS A 79 1.70 3.09 -7.58
C LYS A 79 1.45 2.64 -6.13
N ASP A 80 0.61 3.37 -5.39
CA ASP A 80 0.29 3.03 -4.00
C ASP A 80 -0.76 1.89 -3.96
N LEU A 81 -1.54 1.79 -5.04
CA LEU A 81 -2.56 0.77 -5.22
C LEU A 81 -1.98 -0.46 -5.94
N PHE A 82 -1.21 -0.32 -7.00
CA PHE A 82 -0.82 -1.45 -7.85
C PHE A 82 0.70 -1.58 -7.92
N GLY A 83 1.22 -2.75 -7.56
CA GLY A 83 2.66 -3.05 -7.69
C GLY A 83 3.13 -2.97 -9.13
N PHE A 84 2.27 -3.33 -10.07
CA PHE A 84 2.50 -3.07 -11.49
C PHE A 84 2.81 -1.59 -11.78
N CYS A 85 2.04 -0.64 -11.22
CA CYS A 85 2.28 0.79 -11.42
C CYS A 85 3.51 1.31 -10.65
N GLU A 86 3.91 0.61 -9.59
CA GLU A 86 5.13 0.89 -8.84
C GLU A 86 6.40 0.49 -9.62
N ASP A 87 6.39 -0.68 -10.28
CA ASP A 87 7.59 -1.28 -10.87
C ASP A 87 7.70 -1.11 -12.39
N TYR A 88 6.58 -1.17 -13.09
CA TYR A 88 6.60 -1.16 -14.54
C TYR A 88 6.80 0.27 -15.07
N LYS A 89 8.02 0.57 -15.53
CA LYS A 89 8.40 1.88 -16.10
C LYS A 89 8.50 1.90 -17.63
N ARG A 90 7.96 0.87 -18.29
CA ARG A 90 8.00 0.76 -19.76
C ARG A 90 6.66 1.18 -20.37
N ILE A 91 6.66 1.40 -21.68
CA ILE A 91 5.45 1.72 -22.44
C ILE A 91 4.60 0.45 -22.63
N LEU A 92 3.30 0.59 -22.42
CA LEU A 92 2.33 -0.41 -22.83
C LEU A 92 1.77 -0.02 -24.21
N ILE A 93 1.82 -0.95 -25.16
CA ILE A 93 1.36 -0.70 -26.54
C ILE A 93 0.20 -1.64 -26.82
N ASN A 94 -0.91 -1.08 -27.32
CA ASN A 94 -2.12 -1.83 -27.67
C ASN A 94 -2.64 -2.72 -26.53
N CYS A 95 -2.42 -2.29 -25.28
CA CYS A 95 -2.88 -2.98 -24.08
C CYS A 95 -4.22 -2.38 -23.65
N ASN A 96 -5.26 -3.21 -23.61
CA ASN A 96 -6.52 -2.82 -22.99
C ASN A 96 -6.32 -2.76 -21.46
N GLN A 97 -6.85 -1.72 -20.82
CA GLN A 97 -6.70 -1.51 -19.38
C GLN A 97 -8.04 -1.09 -18.73
N GLN A 98 -8.36 -1.69 -17.59
CA GLN A 98 -9.60 -1.46 -16.86
C GLN A 98 -9.27 -1.36 -15.37
N LEU A 99 -10.02 -0.50 -14.71
CA LEU A 99 -10.02 -0.38 -13.27
C LEU A 99 -11.46 -0.59 -12.79
N ILE A 100 -11.67 -1.62 -11.98
CA ILE A 100 -12.95 -1.90 -11.34
C ILE A 100 -12.85 -1.44 -9.89
N LEU A 101 -13.77 -0.55 -9.50
CA LEU A 101 -13.86 -0.03 -8.14
C LEU A 101 -15.17 -0.49 -7.53
N ASN A 102 -15.08 -1.33 -6.51
CA ASN A 102 -16.24 -1.77 -5.74
C ASN A 102 -16.42 -0.83 -4.54
N ARG A 103 -17.53 -0.10 -4.51
CA ARG A 103 -17.89 0.79 -3.41
C ARG A 103 -18.81 0.05 -2.43
N ALA A 104 -18.57 0.21 -1.14
CA ALA A 104 -19.50 -0.24 -0.11
C ALA A 104 -20.87 0.44 -0.27
N SER A 105 -21.93 -0.23 0.15
CA SER A 105 -23.30 0.32 0.08
C SER A 105 -23.55 1.48 1.05
N LEU A 106 -22.73 1.62 2.09
CA LEU A 106 -22.85 2.62 3.15
C LEU A 106 -21.55 3.43 3.28
N ASP A 107 -21.68 4.71 3.64
CA ASP A 107 -20.57 5.67 3.78
C ASP A 107 -20.09 5.84 5.22
N ILE A 108 -20.54 4.98 6.14
CA ILE A 108 -20.27 5.07 7.58
C ILE A 108 -18.77 5.09 7.91
N ASN A 109 -17.96 4.39 7.12
CA ASN A 109 -16.50 4.31 7.30
C ASN A 109 -15.73 5.38 6.53
N ALA A 110 -16.41 6.22 5.73
CA ALA A 110 -15.77 7.20 4.86
C ALA A 110 -15.59 8.57 5.52
N VAL A 111 -16.38 8.91 6.55
CA VAL A 111 -16.32 10.21 7.23
C VAL A 111 -16.33 10.03 8.74
N LYS A 112 -15.35 10.62 9.43
CA LYS A 112 -15.38 10.75 10.89
C LYS A 112 -16.20 11.98 11.27
N GLN A 113 -17.22 11.79 12.11
CA GLN A 113 -18.08 12.88 12.59
C GLN A 113 -17.63 13.34 13.98
N TYR A 114 -17.63 14.65 14.19
CA TYR A 114 -17.25 15.27 15.46
C TYR A 114 -18.42 16.07 16.04
N LYS A 115 -18.58 16.01 17.37
CA LYS A 115 -19.49 16.86 18.14
C LYS A 115 -18.70 17.43 19.32
N ASN A 116 -18.70 18.76 19.47
CA ASN A 116 -17.89 19.45 20.49
C ASN A 116 -16.39 19.05 20.48
N ASN A 117 -15.80 18.88 19.30
CA ASN A 117 -14.42 18.39 19.08
C ASN A 117 -14.13 16.94 19.52
N GLU A 118 -15.12 16.18 19.96
CA GLU A 118 -15.00 14.76 20.25
C GLU A 118 -15.54 13.91 19.09
N VAL A 119 -14.88 12.77 18.81
CA VAL A 119 -15.33 11.81 17.79
C VAL A 119 -16.62 11.16 18.25
N VAL A 120 -17.66 11.22 17.42
CA VAL A 120 -18.91 10.49 17.68
C VAL A 120 -18.68 9.02 17.30
N ALA A 121 -18.42 8.15 18.29
CA ALA A 121 -18.18 6.72 18.06
C ALA A 121 -19.47 5.89 17.98
N ASP A 122 -20.55 6.36 18.59
CA ASP A 122 -21.84 5.67 18.62
C ASP A 122 -22.55 5.72 17.26
N VAL A 123 -22.62 4.58 16.58
CA VAL A 123 -23.32 4.39 15.30
C VAL A 123 -24.75 4.97 15.29
N PRO A 124 -25.58 4.82 16.34
CA PRO A 124 -26.93 5.38 16.36
C PRO A 124 -26.98 6.92 16.44
N LYS A 125 -25.87 7.56 16.81
CA LYS A 125 -25.75 9.03 16.97
C LYS A 125 -25.07 9.70 15.77
N LEU A 126 -24.57 8.92 14.82
CA LEU A 126 -24.00 9.43 13.57
C LEU A 126 -25.13 9.99 12.71
N LYS A 127 -24.94 11.18 12.14
CA LYS A 127 -25.82 11.68 11.09
C LYS A 127 -25.63 10.83 9.84
N ASP A 128 -26.71 10.58 9.11
CA ASP A 128 -26.59 9.99 7.78
C ASP A 128 -25.86 10.96 6.85
N VAL A 129 -24.59 10.67 6.58
CA VAL A 129 -23.77 11.38 5.60
C VAL A 129 -23.70 10.53 4.36
N LYS A 130 -24.12 11.09 3.22
CA LYS A 130 -24.06 10.44 1.92
C LYS A 130 -23.01 11.13 1.06
N ILE A 131 -22.02 10.38 0.60
CA ILE A 131 -20.99 10.86 -0.32
C ILE A 131 -21.48 10.66 -1.75
N ASN A 132 -21.59 11.75 -2.51
CA ASN A 132 -21.91 11.70 -3.92
C ASN A 132 -20.62 11.86 -4.73
N ILE A 133 -20.21 10.80 -5.43
CA ILE A 133 -19.06 10.85 -6.34
C ILE A 133 -19.56 11.38 -7.67
N THR A 134 -19.19 12.60 -8.02
CA THR A 134 -19.62 13.26 -9.26
C THR A 134 -18.78 12.84 -10.46
N LYS A 135 -17.48 12.61 -10.25
CA LYS A 135 -16.53 12.30 -11.31
C LYS A 135 -15.38 11.44 -10.78
N ILE A 136 -15.07 10.37 -11.51
CA ILE A 136 -13.85 9.58 -11.33
C ILE A 136 -13.06 9.69 -12.63
N LEU A 137 -11.79 10.09 -12.53
CA LEU A 137 -10.88 10.18 -13.65
C LEU A 137 -9.64 9.32 -13.39
N ARG A 138 -9.17 8.62 -14.42
CA ARG A 138 -7.88 7.94 -14.39
C ARG A 138 -6.88 8.78 -15.19
N ARG A 139 -5.77 9.15 -14.55
CA ARG A 139 -4.68 9.87 -15.21
C ARG A 139 -3.57 8.90 -15.56
N ILE A 140 -3.49 8.52 -16.83
CA ILE A 140 -2.38 7.71 -17.37
C ILE A 140 -1.64 8.57 -18.37
N PRO A 141 -0.31 8.70 -18.26
CA PRO A 141 0.49 9.36 -19.29
C PRO A 141 0.38 8.61 -20.62
N ILE A 142 0.05 9.33 -21.69
CA ILE A 142 0.08 8.80 -23.06
C ILE A 142 1.34 9.33 -23.74
N VAL A 143 2.14 8.42 -24.30
CA VAL A 143 3.34 8.78 -25.06
C VAL A 143 3.00 8.78 -26.55
N LYS A 144 3.17 9.92 -27.21
CA LYS A 144 3.12 10.03 -28.68
C LYS A 144 4.52 9.86 -29.23
N VAL A 145 4.67 9.09 -30.30
CA VAL A 145 5.95 8.84 -30.97
C VAL A 145 5.88 9.31 -32.43
N SER A 146 7.03 9.62 -33.03
CA SER A 146 7.12 9.94 -34.45
C SER A 146 6.67 8.76 -35.32
N ASP A 147 6.26 9.04 -36.57
CA ASP A 147 5.76 8.00 -37.48
C ASP A 147 6.79 6.89 -37.73
N LYS A 148 8.08 7.25 -37.79
CA LYS A 148 9.19 6.29 -37.92
C LYS A 148 9.21 5.30 -36.75
N GLU A 149 9.14 5.78 -35.51
CA GLU A 149 9.13 4.91 -34.33
C GLU A 149 7.81 4.17 -34.19
N LYS A 150 6.68 4.79 -34.56
CA LYS A 150 5.37 4.13 -34.58
C LYS A 150 5.38 2.88 -35.48
N ILE A 151 5.96 2.97 -36.68
CA ILE A 151 6.10 1.81 -37.58
C ILE A 151 6.97 0.72 -36.94
N ARG A 152 8.04 1.10 -36.24
CA ARG A 152 8.94 0.15 -35.56
C ARG A 152 8.22 -0.57 -34.42
N LEU A 153 7.45 0.15 -33.61
CA LEU A 153 6.63 -0.42 -32.53
C LEU A 153 5.51 -1.33 -33.07
N LEU A 154 4.85 -0.94 -34.16
CA LEU A 154 3.81 -1.77 -34.79
C LEU A 154 4.36 -3.11 -35.30
N LYS A 155 5.59 -3.15 -35.81
CA LYS A 155 6.26 -4.41 -36.16
C LYS A 155 6.43 -5.33 -34.94
N VAL A 156 6.79 -4.77 -33.78
CA VAL A 156 6.92 -5.54 -32.54
C VAL A 156 5.57 -6.10 -32.08
N VAL A 157 4.50 -5.30 -32.16
CA VAL A 157 3.13 -5.74 -31.82
C VAL A 157 2.65 -6.84 -32.76
N ASN A 158 2.88 -6.69 -34.07
CA ASN A 158 2.47 -7.66 -35.09
C ASN A 158 3.20 -9.00 -34.97
N ASN A 159 4.43 -9.01 -34.44
CA ASN A 159 5.15 -10.25 -34.16
C ASN A 159 4.53 -11.05 -33.00
N GLN A 160 3.54 -10.50 -32.29
CA GLN A 160 2.75 -11.13 -31.22
C GLN A 160 3.58 -11.86 -30.15
N LYS A 161 4.84 -11.46 -29.96
CA LYS A 161 5.70 -12.12 -28.99
C LYS A 161 5.21 -11.75 -27.58
N PRO A 162 4.86 -12.73 -26.73
CA PRO A 162 4.54 -12.45 -25.34
C PRO A 162 5.72 -11.73 -24.69
N PHE A 163 5.43 -10.64 -23.98
CA PHE A 163 6.43 -9.96 -23.17
C PHE A 163 6.18 -10.30 -21.71
N THR A 164 7.25 -10.65 -20.99
CA THR A 164 7.17 -10.88 -19.56
C THR A 164 7.20 -9.54 -18.84
N CYS A 165 6.24 -9.34 -17.94
CA CYS A 165 6.20 -8.20 -17.04
C CYS A 165 6.41 -8.71 -15.61
N ALA A 166 7.56 -8.38 -15.02
CA ALA A 166 7.79 -8.59 -13.60
C ALA A 166 7.27 -7.37 -12.82
N PHE A 167 6.56 -7.63 -11.73
CA PHE A 167 6.12 -6.62 -10.77
C PHE A 167 5.97 -7.28 -9.40
N ARG A 168 6.24 -6.51 -8.36
CA ARG A 168 6.09 -6.96 -6.97
C ARG A 168 4.63 -7.07 -6.64
N SER A 169 4.26 -8.16 -5.98
CA SER A 169 2.92 -8.38 -5.47
C SER A 169 2.93 -8.35 -3.95
N TRP A 170 1.74 -8.27 -3.36
CA TRP A 170 1.59 -8.32 -1.92
C TRP A 170 0.25 -8.93 -1.53
N GLU A 171 0.19 -9.37 -0.29
CA GLU A 171 -0.97 -10.01 0.30
C GLU A 171 -1.13 -9.57 1.74
N LEU A 172 -2.33 -9.15 2.12
CA LEU A 172 -2.66 -8.82 3.50
C LEU A 172 -3.41 -9.99 4.13
N CYS A 173 -2.88 -10.46 5.26
CA CYS A 173 -3.55 -11.40 6.15
C CYS A 173 -3.97 -10.66 7.42
N GLU A 174 -5.15 -10.98 7.93
CA GLU A 174 -5.70 -10.40 9.15
C GLU A 174 -6.00 -11.50 10.16
N TYR A 175 -5.73 -11.20 11.43
CA TYR A 175 -6.19 -11.96 12.57
C TYR A 175 -7.08 -11.05 13.41
N PRO A 176 -8.42 -11.18 13.31
CA PRO A 176 -9.34 -10.15 13.76
C PRO A 176 -9.41 -9.99 15.28
N PHE A 177 -9.15 -11.05 16.05
CA PHE A 177 -9.21 -11.01 17.51
C PHE A 177 -8.13 -11.90 18.10
N LEU A 178 -7.01 -11.32 18.53
CA LEU A 178 -6.00 -12.06 19.27
C LEU A 178 -6.62 -12.63 20.57
N PRO A 179 -6.27 -13.89 20.93
CA PRO A 179 -6.67 -14.41 22.22
C PRO A 179 -6.04 -13.57 23.34
N GLN A 180 -6.74 -13.39 24.45
CA GLN A 180 -6.24 -12.65 25.63
C GLN A 180 -5.22 -13.45 26.43
N ASN A 181 -4.21 -13.95 25.74
CA ASN A 181 -3.07 -14.69 26.28
C ASN A 181 -1.81 -13.83 26.10
N THR A 182 -0.72 -14.21 26.75
CA THR A 182 0.60 -13.58 26.57
C THR A 182 1.35 -14.11 25.34
N SER A 183 0.88 -15.23 24.76
CA SER A 183 1.50 -15.85 23.59
C SER A 183 0.47 -16.36 22.61
N HIS A 184 0.79 -16.26 21.32
CA HIS A 184 -0.06 -16.75 20.24
C HIS A 184 0.74 -17.16 19.00
N SER A 185 0.47 -18.37 18.50
CA SER A 185 0.98 -18.90 17.24
C SER A 185 -0.04 -18.65 16.12
N TRP A 186 0.27 -17.71 15.22
CA TRP A 186 -0.55 -17.44 14.04
C TRP A 186 0.04 -18.07 12.78
N LYS A 187 -0.65 -19.07 12.22
CA LYS A 187 -0.34 -19.61 10.89
C LYS A 187 -0.92 -18.68 9.81
N VAL A 188 -0.05 -17.88 9.19
CA VAL A 188 -0.43 -16.83 8.23
C VAL A 188 -0.72 -17.42 6.86
N LYS A 189 0.23 -18.19 6.32
CA LYS A 189 0.13 -18.74 4.97
C LYS A 189 0.82 -20.10 4.89
N THR A 190 0.26 -20.99 4.08
CA THR A 190 0.95 -22.21 3.62
C THR A 190 1.25 -22.02 2.15
N SER A 191 2.52 -22.08 1.75
CA SER A 191 2.91 -21.88 0.35
C SER A 191 3.70 -23.07 -0.20
N ASN A 192 3.47 -23.39 -1.46
CA ASN A 192 4.41 -24.10 -2.31
C ASN A 192 5.43 -23.07 -2.84
N LYS A 193 6.74 -23.37 -2.83
CA LYS A 193 7.86 -22.41 -2.98
C LYS A 193 7.87 -21.44 -4.20
N LEU A 194 6.85 -21.44 -5.09
CA LEU A 194 6.82 -20.62 -6.30
C LEU A 194 6.83 -19.11 -6.01
N GLU A 195 6.18 -18.67 -4.92
CA GLU A 195 6.18 -17.28 -4.47
C GLU A 195 6.94 -17.19 -3.14
N LYS A 196 8.23 -16.78 -3.19
CA LYS A 196 9.07 -16.58 -2.00
C LYS A 196 8.78 -15.19 -1.42
N PRO A 197 8.25 -15.07 -0.19
CA PRO A 197 8.11 -13.77 0.46
C PRO A 197 9.46 -13.09 0.63
N ARG A 198 9.56 -11.82 0.27
CA ARG A 198 10.73 -10.98 0.53
C ARG A 198 10.63 -10.27 1.87
N TYR A 199 9.45 -9.75 2.19
CA TYR A 199 9.20 -9.08 3.46
C TYR A 199 7.91 -9.56 4.10
N VAL A 200 7.93 -9.61 5.42
CA VAL A 200 6.74 -9.76 6.26
C VAL A 200 6.65 -8.54 7.16
N ILE A 201 5.52 -7.85 7.13
CA ILE A 201 5.30 -6.67 7.96
C ILE A 201 4.09 -6.85 8.83
N ILE A 202 4.28 -6.65 10.13
CA ILE A 202 3.27 -6.93 11.14
C ILE A 202 2.89 -5.62 11.83
N GLY A 203 1.60 -5.43 12.05
CA GLY A 203 1.07 -4.34 12.86
C GLY A 203 -0.19 -4.77 13.61
N PHE A 204 -0.55 -3.99 14.63
CA PHE A 204 -1.69 -4.27 15.50
C PHE A 204 -2.64 -3.08 15.51
N GLN A 205 -3.95 -3.34 15.56
CA GLN A 205 -4.99 -2.31 15.63
C GLN A 205 -5.63 -2.35 17.02
N THR A 206 -5.09 -1.54 17.92
CA THR A 206 -5.51 -1.09 19.27
C THR A 206 -4.23 -0.64 19.99
N ASP A 207 -4.33 -0.03 21.17
CA ASP A 207 -3.26 0.61 21.95
C ASP A 207 -2.16 -0.38 22.39
N PHE A 208 -1.45 -0.94 21.41
CA PHE A 208 -0.34 -1.87 21.60
C PHE A 208 0.86 -1.06 22.07
N GLN A 209 0.93 -0.88 23.39
CA GLN A 209 2.09 -0.29 24.05
C GLN A 209 3.23 -1.30 24.04
N SER A 210 4.10 -1.18 23.05
CA SER A 210 5.30 -2.00 22.97
C SER A 210 6.44 -1.37 23.77
N ASP A 211 6.64 -1.77 25.03
CA ASP A 211 7.89 -1.45 25.72
C ASP A 211 8.97 -2.47 25.34
N PHE A 212 9.47 -2.35 24.12
CA PHE A 212 10.59 -3.19 23.70
C PHE A 212 11.84 -2.83 24.49
N ALA A 213 12.54 -3.86 25.00
CA ALA A 213 13.91 -3.72 25.47
C ALA A 213 14.76 -2.93 24.44
N ARG A 214 15.65 -2.06 24.93
CA ARG A 214 16.40 -1.09 24.11
C ARG A 214 17.10 -1.71 22.89
N ASN A 215 17.61 -2.93 23.02
CA ASN A 215 18.25 -3.70 21.95
C ASN A 215 17.25 -4.20 20.88
N LYS A 216 16.07 -4.68 21.29
CA LYS A 216 14.98 -5.10 20.40
C LYS A 216 14.44 -3.89 19.62
N PHE A 217 14.22 -2.76 20.30
CA PHE A 217 13.78 -1.52 19.66
C PHE A 217 14.73 -1.03 18.57
N ALA A 218 16.03 -0.96 18.86
CA ALA A 218 17.03 -0.53 17.87
C ALA A 218 17.05 -1.42 16.62
N THR A 219 16.79 -2.72 16.80
CA THR A 219 16.70 -3.69 15.70
C THR A 219 15.45 -3.44 14.85
N LEU A 220 14.29 -3.21 15.48
CA LEU A 220 13.03 -2.90 14.79
C LEU A 220 13.13 -1.59 14.01
N TYR A 221 13.65 -0.54 14.64
CA TYR A 221 13.83 0.75 13.97
C TYR A 221 14.82 0.64 12.79
N ARG A 222 15.91 -0.12 12.94
CA ARG A 222 16.84 -0.37 11.84
C ARG A 222 16.15 -1.09 10.68
N ALA A 223 15.36 -2.13 10.95
CA ALA A 223 14.62 -2.85 9.92
C ALA A 223 13.60 -1.94 9.19
N TYR A 224 12.94 -1.06 9.94
CA TYR A 224 12.04 -0.03 9.39
C TYR A 224 12.77 0.94 8.45
N VAL A 225 13.92 1.48 8.85
CA VAL A 225 14.73 2.42 8.05
C VAL A 225 15.29 1.73 6.80
N GLU A 226 15.97 0.59 6.97
CA GLU A 226 16.64 -0.13 5.88
C GLU A 226 15.67 -0.68 4.83
N PHE A 227 14.36 -0.74 5.13
CA PHE A 227 13.35 -1.17 4.19
C PHE A 227 13.40 -0.37 2.88
N GLN A 228 13.51 0.97 2.94
CA GLN A 228 13.53 1.79 1.72
C GLN A 228 14.73 1.46 0.84
N LYS A 229 15.90 1.36 1.46
CA LYS A 229 17.14 1.02 0.75
C LYS A 229 17.07 -0.36 0.13
N SER A 230 16.69 -1.36 0.90
CA SER A 230 16.69 -2.74 0.43
C SER A 230 15.55 -3.00 -0.57
N TYR A 231 14.32 -2.59 -0.27
CA TYR A 231 13.15 -2.84 -1.12
C TYR A 231 13.13 -1.96 -2.38
N TYR A 232 13.50 -0.69 -2.31
CA TYR A 232 13.46 0.23 -3.46
C TYR A 232 14.81 0.49 -4.14
N GLY A 233 15.92 0.06 -3.54
CA GLY A 233 17.25 0.36 -4.05
C GLY A 233 17.64 1.84 -3.90
N HIS A 234 17.11 2.52 -2.89
CA HIS A 234 17.46 3.92 -2.61
C HIS A 234 18.82 4.02 -1.90
N ASP A 235 19.72 4.84 -2.42
CA ASP A 235 21.05 5.06 -1.81
C ASP A 235 20.95 5.85 -0.50
N GLU A 236 20.08 6.85 -0.47
CA GLU A 236 19.80 7.68 0.71
C GLU A 236 18.44 7.31 1.31
N VAL A 237 18.43 7.06 2.62
CA VAL A 237 17.22 6.72 3.37
C VAL A 237 16.77 7.90 4.20
N THR A 238 15.54 8.34 3.98
CA THR A 238 14.91 9.43 4.74
C THR A 238 13.59 8.91 5.33
N PRO A 239 13.65 8.19 6.47
CA PRO A 239 12.45 7.54 7.02
C PRO A 239 11.42 8.59 7.42
N LEU A 240 10.13 8.26 7.28
CA LEU A 240 9.05 9.14 7.68
C LEU A 240 9.05 9.41 9.19
N LEU A 241 9.19 8.34 9.99
CA LEU A 241 9.19 8.40 11.44
C LEU A 241 10.63 8.48 11.98
N ASN A 242 10.89 9.46 12.86
CA ASN A 242 12.10 9.44 13.67
C ASN A 242 11.98 8.35 14.76
N ARG A 243 13.06 8.12 15.52
CA ARG A 243 13.08 7.09 16.57
C ARG A 243 12.00 7.29 17.64
N THR A 244 11.76 8.53 18.07
CA THR A 244 10.78 8.84 19.11
C THR A 244 9.36 8.58 18.60
N ASP A 245 9.05 9.06 17.40
CA ASP A 245 7.74 8.89 16.79
C ASP A 245 7.46 7.43 16.44
N PHE A 246 8.45 6.69 15.95
CA PHE A 246 8.32 5.25 15.70
C PHE A 246 8.04 4.48 17.01
N LYS A 247 8.67 4.86 18.12
CA LYS A 247 8.41 4.24 19.43
C LYS A 247 6.98 4.51 19.91
N ASN A 248 6.51 5.75 19.78
CA ASN A 248 5.27 6.20 20.40
C ASN A 248 4.02 5.97 19.54
N LEU A 249 4.16 5.98 18.21
CA LEU A 249 3.01 6.02 17.30
C LEU A 249 2.75 4.69 16.59
N CYS A 250 3.79 3.91 16.27
CA CYS A 250 3.59 2.72 15.46
C CYS A 250 4.79 1.76 15.48
N PRO A 251 4.82 0.77 16.38
CA PRO A 251 5.77 -0.33 16.28
C PRO A 251 5.36 -1.27 15.14
N ILE A 252 5.59 -0.85 13.89
CA ILE A 252 5.48 -1.71 12.72
C ILE A 252 6.70 -2.61 12.70
N ILE A 253 6.48 -3.92 12.76
CA ILE A 253 7.57 -4.90 12.75
C ILE A 253 7.85 -5.29 11.30
N VAL A 254 9.04 -4.96 10.80
CA VAL A 254 9.49 -5.34 9.47
C VAL A 254 10.48 -6.50 9.58
N VAL A 255 10.18 -7.61 8.92
CA VAL A 255 11.05 -8.79 8.84
C VAL A 255 11.50 -8.99 7.40
N ASP A 256 12.80 -8.87 7.17
CA ASP A 256 13.44 -9.16 5.88
C ASP A 256 13.73 -10.67 5.77
N MET A 257 13.10 -11.31 4.79
CA MET A 257 13.18 -12.75 4.53
C MET A 257 14.15 -13.08 3.37
N SER A 258 14.86 -12.09 2.83
CA SER A 258 15.79 -12.26 1.70
C SER A 258 16.91 -13.27 1.97
N LYS A 259 17.33 -13.41 3.23
CA LYS A 259 18.42 -14.30 3.66
C LYS A 259 17.98 -15.74 3.93
N GLN A 260 16.77 -16.12 3.55
CA GLN A 260 16.32 -17.51 3.65
C GLN A 260 17.18 -18.44 2.80
N ASN A 261 17.57 -19.58 3.39
CA ASN A 261 18.35 -20.63 2.73
C ASN A 261 17.63 -21.17 1.47
N ASP A 262 18.34 -21.20 0.35
CA ASP A 262 17.81 -21.62 -0.95
C ASP A 262 17.67 -23.15 -1.09
N ASN A 263 18.09 -23.93 -0.09
CA ASN A 263 17.94 -25.38 -0.08
C ASN A 263 16.51 -25.81 -0.41
N VAL A 264 16.36 -26.52 -1.54
CA VAL A 264 15.07 -27.00 -2.04
C VAL A 264 14.57 -28.13 -1.14
N LYS A 265 13.63 -27.80 -0.25
CA LYS A 265 12.77 -28.81 0.39
C LYS A 265 11.55 -28.99 -0.51
N MET A 266 11.25 -30.24 -0.90
CA MET A 266 10.08 -30.58 -1.72
C MET A 266 8.74 -30.50 -0.95
N SER A 267 8.77 -30.10 0.32
CA SER A 267 7.59 -29.95 1.17
C SER A 267 7.01 -28.54 1.09
N THR A 268 5.74 -28.41 1.48
CA THR A 268 5.12 -27.11 1.76
C THR A 268 5.88 -26.37 2.86
N VAL A 269 5.90 -25.03 2.78
CA VAL A 269 6.48 -24.16 3.81
C VAL A 269 5.36 -23.33 4.42
N ASP A 270 5.24 -23.40 5.74
CA ASP A 270 4.31 -22.58 6.52
C ASP A 270 5.01 -21.29 6.94
N LEU A 271 4.40 -20.15 6.60
CA LEU A 271 4.70 -18.88 7.24
C LEU A 271 3.87 -18.80 8.52
N ARG A 272 4.56 -18.84 9.66
CA ARG A 272 3.97 -18.73 10.99
C ARG A 272 4.60 -17.55 11.73
N ILE A 273 3.77 -16.78 12.40
CA ILE A 273 4.18 -15.71 13.29
C ILE A 273 3.94 -16.19 14.72
N GLU A 274 4.99 -16.21 15.51
CA GLU A 274 4.92 -16.44 16.96
C GLU A 274 4.94 -15.08 17.66
N LEU A 275 3.88 -14.81 18.42
CA LEU A 275 3.73 -13.60 19.20
C LEU A 275 3.95 -13.94 20.67
N GLU A 276 4.72 -13.09 21.36
CA GLU A 276 4.95 -13.16 22.79
C GLU A 276 5.01 -11.74 23.34
N ALA A 277 4.30 -11.51 24.44
CA ALA A 277 4.19 -10.23 25.13
C ALA A 277 4.28 -10.45 26.65
N ASP A 278 4.76 -9.42 27.37
CA ASP A 278 4.87 -9.46 28.83
C ASP A 278 3.50 -9.43 29.52
N GLU A 279 2.51 -8.80 28.86
CA GLU A 279 1.12 -8.75 29.30
C GLU A 279 0.20 -9.43 28.27
N ALA A 280 -0.99 -9.84 28.71
CA ALA A 280 -1.97 -10.45 27.83
C ALA A 280 -2.45 -9.44 26.77
N PHE A 281 -2.67 -9.90 25.54
CA PHE A 281 -3.25 -9.06 24.50
C PHE A 281 -4.60 -8.51 24.95
N GLN A 282 -4.83 -7.22 24.71
CA GLN A 282 -6.07 -6.55 25.12
C GLN A 282 -7.29 -7.11 24.36
N ALA A 283 -8.48 -6.92 24.93
CA ALA A 283 -9.72 -7.22 24.23
C ALA A 283 -9.78 -6.45 22.91
N SER A 284 -10.30 -7.11 21.86
CA SER A 284 -10.50 -6.49 20.55
C SER A 284 -9.22 -6.07 19.82
N THR A 285 -8.06 -6.65 20.16
CA THR A 285 -6.82 -6.45 19.39
C THR A 285 -6.81 -7.29 18.13
N SER A 286 -6.78 -6.62 16.97
CA SER A 286 -6.53 -7.26 15.68
C SER A 286 -5.04 -7.22 15.33
N ALA A 287 -4.53 -8.27 14.70
CA ALA A 287 -3.20 -8.30 14.10
C ALA A 287 -3.29 -8.32 12.57
N TYR A 288 -2.36 -7.64 11.91
CA TYR A 288 -2.26 -7.56 10.46
C TYR A 288 -0.87 -7.98 10.02
N CYS A 289 -0.81 -8.76 8.95
CA CYS A 289 0.42 -9.23 8.33
C CYS A 289 0.39 -8.91 6.84
N LEU A 290 1.24 -8.00 6.39
CA LEU A 290 1.45 -7.69 4.99
C LEU A 290 2.68 -8.43 4.47
N ILE A 291 2.46 -9.35 3.55
CA ILE A 291 3.50 -10.12 2.88
C ILE A 291 3.82 -9.43 1.55
N LEU A 292 5.10 -9.16 1.28
CA LEU A 292 5.57 -8.65 -0.01
C LEU A 292 6.34 -9.73 -0.75
N TYR A 293 6.10 -9.86 -2.05
CA TYR A 293 6.78 -10.77 -2.96
C TYR A 293 7.55 -9.97 -4.02
N ASP A 294 8.64 -10.56 -4.48
CA ASP A 294 9.49 -10.07 -5.58
C ASP A 294 9.32 -10.90 -6.84
#